data_AF-A0A1V9XYM7-F1
#
_entry.id   AF-A0A1V9XYM7-F1
#
_cell.length_a   1.000
_cell.length_b   1.000
_cell.length_c   1.000
_cell.angle_alpha   90.00
_cell.angle_beta   90.00
_cell.angle_gamma   90.00
#
_symmetry.space_group_name_H-M   'P 1'
#
loop_
_entity.id
_entity.type
_entity.pdbx_description
1 polymer ?
#
loop_
_entity_poly.entity_id
_entity_poly.type
_entity_poly.pdbx_seq_one_letter_code
_entity_poly.pdbx_strand_id
1 'polypeptide(L)'
;MEYIRTMKIRAMKGIQEQCLEGEPICGVINRRLVLLKLHIFLNIGALAGVMPVIVLHAKSLGISAGLAGIANAIMLITSIFFKFYLGTLADKFRAVKGILVQVIILQGIAHLALFTCIPRIESTDVWRPLPEPDMFFYSADREYRKICAKNISESLICPETLVNGTSLTACNLTEEMREVLQCVTETRAAAVPLYAWQFWIFLALRVVAGGLASVGCSLTDTATFAMLGEHKELYGRQRLWGT
;
A
#
# COMPACT_ATOMS: atom_id res chain seq x y z
N MET A 1 -38.11 21.36 -34.52
CA MET A 1 -37.18 20.72 -33.56
C MET A 1 -35.70 20.91 -33.90
N GLU A 2 -35.33 21.13 -35.16
CA GLU A 2 -33.94 21.38 -35.59
C GLU A 2 -33.36 22.71 -35.06
N TYR A 3 -34.16 23.77 -35.04
CA TYR A 3 -33.75 25.13 -34.63
C TYR A 3 -33.26 25.24 -33.17
N ILE A 4 -33.88 24.47 -32.26
CA ILE A 4 -33.50 24.45 -30.84
C ILE A 4 -32.19 23.66 -30.66
N ARG A 5 -31.95 22.62 -31.48
CA ARG A 5 -30.73 21.81 -31.44
C ARG A 5 -29.54 22.60 -31.98
N THR A 6 -29.72 23.37 -33.07
CA THR A 6 -28.70 24.29 -33.58
C THR A 6 -28.44 25.45 -32.63
N MET A 7 -29.44 26.00 -31.93
CA MET A 7 -29.22 27.02 -30.89
C MET A 7 -28.43 26.49 -29.69
N LYS A 8 -28.72 25.26 -29.22
CA LYS A 8 -27.97 24.66 -28.09
C LYS A 8 -26.51 24.37 -28.44
N ILE A 9 -26.25 24.02 -29.71
CA ILE A 9 -24.90 23.82 -30.24
C ILE A 9 -24.18 25.16 -30.47
N ARG A 10 -24.88 26.19 -30.97
CA ARG A 10 -24.32 27.56 -31.13
C ARG A 10 -24.04 28.25 -29.80
N ALA A 11 -24.91 28.08 -28.80
CA ALA A 11 -24.70 28.62 -27.46
C ALA A 11 -23.51 27.94 -26.76
N MET A 12 -23.33 26.63 -26.91
CA MET A 12 -22.13 25.95 -26.40
C MET A 12 -20.84 26.34 -27.13
N LYS A 13 -20.88 26.61 -28.44
CA LYS A 13 -19.72 27.15 -29.19
C LYS A 13 -19.39 28.59 -28.78
N GLY A 14 -20.39 29.45 -28.65
CA GLY A 14 -20.20 30.86 -28.25
C GLY A 14 -19.66 31.01 -26.82
N ILE A 15 -20.10 30.18 -25.87
CA ILE A 15 -19.61 30.22 -24.48
C ILE A 15 -18.16 29.75 -24.36
N GLN A 16 -17.71 28.83 -25.23
CA GLN A 16 -16.36 28.28 -25.17
C GLN A 16 -15.32 29.18 -25.88
N GLU A 17 -15.72 29.85 -26.97
CA GLU A 17 -14.88 30.83 -27.68
C GLU A 17 -14.74 32.16 -26.91
N GLN A 18 -15.76 32.59 -26.16
CA GLN A 18 -15.72 33.87 -25.42
C GLN A 18 -14.80 33.91 -24.21
N CYS A 19 -14.25 32.78 -23.75
CA CYS A 19 -13.33 32.74 -22.61
C CYS A 19 -11.84 32.64 -23.03
N LEU A 20 -11.53 32.74 -24.33
CA LEU A 20 -10.18 32.55 -24.89
C LEU A 20 -9.39 33.85 -25.18
N GLU A 21 -9.95 35.04 -24.93
CA GLU A 21 -9.22 36.31 -25.07
C GLU A 21 -9.34 37.17 -23.80
N GLY A 22 -8.32 37.10 -22.93
CA GLY A 22 -7.79 38.30 -22.28
C GLY A 22 -8.27 38.79 -20.90
N GLU A 23 -9.25 38.21 -20.19
CA GLU A 23 -9.70 38.71 -18.86
C GLU A 23 -10.10 37.56 -17.86
N PRO A 24 -10.12 37.81 -16.53
CA PRO A 24 -9.92 36.80 -15.51
C PRO A 24 -11.19 36.00 -15.17
N ILE A 25 -11.10 34.68 -15.34
CA ILE A 25 -12.01 33.67 -14.77
C ILE A 25 -13.47 33.80 -15.23
N CYS A 26 -13.71 33.36 -16.46
CA CYS A 26 -15.03 33.06 -17.02
C CYS A 26 -15.74 31.98 -16.16
N GLY A 27 -16.61 32.39 -15.24
CA GLY A 27 -17.26 31.56 -14.22
C GLY A 27 -18.47 30.75 -14.67
N VAL A 28 -18.44 30.10 -15.85
CA VAL A 28 -19.47 29.12 -16.23
C VAL A 28 -18.97 27.72 -15.86
N ILE A 29 -19.31 27.30 -14.64
CA ILE A 29 -18.87 26.02 -14.08
C ILE A 29 -19.61 24.86 -14.76
N ASN A 30 -18.93 24.11 -15.62
CA ASN A 30 -19.46 22.87 -16.17
C ASN A 30 -19.51 21.80 -15.06
N ARG A 31 -20.71 21.52 -14.54
CA ARG A 31 -20.93 20.52 -13.47
C ARG A 31 -20.36 19.13 -13.80
N ARG A 32 -20.32 18.75 -15.08
CA ARG A 32 -19.75 17.47 -15.53
C ARG A 32 -18.23 17.42 -15.36
N LEU A 33 -17.58 18.57 -15.54
CA LEU A 33 -16.14 18.74 -15.37
C LEU A 33 -15.76 18.85 -13.88
N VAL A 34 -16.61 19.47 -13.06
CA VAL A 34 -16.43 19.51 -11.59
C VAL A 34 -16.52 18.12 -10.99
N LEU A 35 -17.52 17.33 -11.38
CA LEU A 35 -17.66 15.95 -10.87
C LEU A 35 -16.44 15.09 -11.22
N LEU A 36 -15.88 15.29 -12.42
CA LEU A 36 -14.66 14.62 -12.85
C LEU A 36 -13.44 15.06 -12.03
N LYS A 37 -13.26 16.38 -11.80
CA LYS A 37 -12.18 16.91 -10.96
C LYS A 37 -12.27 16.38 -9.53
N LEU A 38 -13.47 16.35 -8.96
CA LEU A 38 -13.72 15.81 -7.63
C LEU A 38 -13.32 14.33 -7.55
N HIS A 39 -13.70 13.53 -8.55
CA HIS A 39 -13.30 12.13 -8.65
C HIS A 39 -11.77 11.97 -8.70
N ILE A 40 -11.09 12.72 -9.57
CA ILE A 40 -9.62 12.66 -9.69
C ILE A 40 -8.96 13.04 -8.35
N PHE A 41 -9.39 14.15 -7.75
CA PHE A 41 -8.86 14.64 -6.47
C PHE A 41 -9.03 13.60 -5.35
N LEU A 42 -10.25 13.04 -5.20
CA LEU A 42 -10.53 12.03 -4.19
C LEU A 42 -9.76 10.74 -4.45
N ASN A 43 -9.66 10.29 -5.70
CA ASN A 43 -8.99 9.05 -6.05
C ASN A 43 -7.47 9.12 -5.87
N ILE A 44 -6.84 10.21 -6.33
CA ILE A 44 -5.40 10.44 -6.13
C ILE A 44 -5.09 10.69 -4.65
N GLY A 45 -5.93 11.47 -3.95
CA GLY A 45 -5.80 11.70 -2.51
C GLY A 45 -5.88 10.41 -1.70
N ALA A 46 -6.84 9.53 -2.02
CA ALA A 46 -6.96 8.21 -1.39
C ALA A 46 -5.72 7.35 -1.62
N LEU A 47 -5.21 7.30 -2.86
CA LEU A 47 -3.99 6.55 -3.18
C LEU A 47 -2.77 7.10 -2.45
N ALA A 48 -2.60 8.42 -2.42
CA ALA A 48 -1.49 9.08 -1.73
C ALA A 48 -1.50 8.79 -0.22
N GLY A 49 -2.68 8.77 0.41
CA GLY A 49 -2.82 8.42 1.82
C GLY A 49 -2.54 6.95 2.12
N VAL A 50 -2.94 6.04 1.23
CA VAL A 50 -2.83 4.59 1.44
C VAL A 50 -1.42 4.06 1.19
N MET A 51 -0.71 4.56 0.18
CA MET A 51 0.61 4.03 -0.22
C MET A 51 1.66 3.96 0.92
N PRO A 52 1.90 5.02 1.72
CA PRO A 52 2.88 4.94 2.81
C PRO A 52 2.43 4.01 3.93
N VAL A 53 1.11 3.92 4.16
CA VAL A 53 0.53 3.10 5.23
C VAL A 53 0.64 1.60 4.91
N ILE A 54 0.59 1.20 3.63
CA ILE A 54 0.71 -0.23 3.26
C ILE A 54 2.05 -0.82 3.71
N VAL A 55 3.16 -0.11 3.50
CA VAL A 55 4.50 -0.61 3.87
C VAL A 55 4.67 -0.66 5.38
N LEU A 56 4.17 0.37 6.08
CA LEU A 56 4.13 0.40 7.54
C LEU A 56 3.27 -0.77 8.08
N HIS A 57 2.13 -1.02 7.44
CA HIS A 57 1.23 -2.09 7.83
C HIS A 57 1.86 -3.47 7.63
N ALA A 58 2.54 -3.71 6.50
CA ALA A 58 3.31 -4.94 6.27
C ALA A 58 4.33 -5.18 7.41
N LYS A 59 5.05 -4.13 7.83
CA LYS A 59 5.97 -4.21 8.97
C LYS A 59 5.22 -4.52 10.28
N SER A 60 4.07 -3.89 10.49
CA SER A 60 3.23 -4.13 11.68
C SER A 60 2.67 -5.55 11.75
N LEU A 61 2.53 -6.21 10.60
CA LEU A 61 2.15 -7.61 10.47
C LEU A 61 3.33 -8.57 10.70
N GLY A 62 4.54 -8.08 10.93
CA GLY A 62 5.75 -8.91 11.08
C GLY A 62 6.42 -9.29 9.76
N ILE A 63 6.01 -8.70 8.63
CA ILE A 63 6.67 -8.91 7.33
C ILE A 63 7.95 -8.07 7.29
N SER A 64 9.09 -8.70 6.98
CA SER A 64 10.36 -8.02 6.80
C SER A 64 10.29 -6.94 5.71
N ALA A 65 11.01 -5.83 5.90
CA ALA A 65 11.06 -4.73 4.92
C ALA A 65 11.54 -5.20 3.53
N GLY A 66 12.46 -6.17 3.47
CA GLY A 66 12.91 -6.75 2.21
C GLY A 66 11.80 -7.47 1.45
N LEU A 67 10.98 -8.27 2.15
CA LEU A 67 9.84 -8.98 1.56
C LEU A 67 8.74 -8.01 1.11
N ALA A 68 8.47 -6.97 1.90
CA ALA A 68 7.54 -5.91 1.49
C ALA A 68 8.04 -5.18 0.22
N GLY A 69 9.36 -4.95 0.12
CA GLY A 69 9.99 -4.38 -1.08
C GLY A 69 9.84 -5.27 -2.31
N ILE A 70 10.10 -6.58 -2.17
CA ILE A 70 9.91 -7.56 -3.25
C ILE A 70 8.44 -7.63 -3.68
N ALA A 71 7.51 -7.67 -2.74
CA ALA A 71 6.08 -7.67 -3.04
C ALA A 71 5.66 -6.41 -3.80
N ASN A 72 6.20 -5.24 -3.45
CA ASN A 72 5.96 -4.01 -4.17
C ASN A 72 6.56 -4.02 -5.59
N ALA A 73 7.75 -4.60 -5.77
CA ALA A 73 8.36 -4.76 -7.08
C ALA A 73 7.53 -5.68 -8.00
N ILE A 74 7.07 -6.83 -7.48
CA ILE A 74 6.18 -7.75 -8.20
C ILE A 74 4.89 -7.04 -8.59
N MET A 75 4.28 -6.31 -7.65
CA MET A 75 3.08 -5.53 -7.92
C MET A 75 3.29 -4.56 -9.09
N LEU A 76 4.40 -3.81 -9.14
CA LEU A 76 4.67 -2.87 -10.24
C LEU A 76 4.72 -3.59 -11.60
N ILE A 77 5.42 -4.72 -11.67
CA ILE A 77 5.53 -5.52 -12.91
C ILE A 77 4.15 -6.06 -13.33
N THR A 78 3.42 -6.71 -12.42
CA THR A 78 2.12 -7.29 -12.72
C THR A 78 1.07 -6.23 -13.07
N SER A 79 1.14 -5.04 -12.46
CA SER A 79 0.23 -3.93 -12.74
C SER A 79 0.30 -3.44 -14.18
N ILE A 80 1.46 -3.55 -14.83
CA ILE A 80 1.62 -3.19 -16.25
C ILE A 80 0.78 -4.13 -17.12
N PHE A 81 0.89 -5.44 -16.92
CA PHE A 81 0.10 -6.44 -17.67
C PHE A 81 -1.39 -6.31 -17.38
N PHE A 82 -1.76 -6.10 -16.12
CA PHE A 82 -3.15 -5.90 -15.71
C PHE A 82 -3.79 -4.69 -16.39
N LYS A 83 -3.02 -3.60 -16.55
CA LYS A 83 -3.41 -2.40 -17.26
C LYS A 83 -3.72 -2.67 -18.74
N PHE A 84 -2.86 -3.43 -19.44
CA PHE A 84 -3.13 -3.81 -20.83
C PHE A 84 -4.41 -4.66 -20.96
N TYR A 85 -4.57 -5.65 -20.06
CA TYR A 85 -5.73 -6.53 -20.10
C TYR A 85 -7.05 -5.79 -19.85
N LEU A 86 -7.15 -5.06 -18.74
CA LEU A 86 -8.40 -4.36 -18.39
C LEU A 86 -8.65 -3.12 -19.26
N GLY A 87 -7.60 -2.48 -19.79
CA GLY A 87 -7.72 -1.40 -20.76
C GLY A 87 -8.38 -1.86 -22.06
N THR A 88 -7.86 -2.95 -22.65
CA THR A 88 -8.48 -3.53 -23.87
C THR A 88 -9.90 -4.01 -23.63
N LEU A 89 -10.19 -4.55 -22.44
CA LEU A 89 -11.53 -4.94 -22.04
C LEU A 89 -12.48 -3.73 -21.98
N ALA A 90 -12.03 -2.62 -21.42
CA ALA A 90 -12.83 -1.40 -21.30
C ALA A 90 -13.20 -0.80 -22.67
N ASP A 91 -12.27 -0.83 -23.62
CA ASP A 91 -12.49 -0.36 -24.98
C ASP A 91 -13.51 -1.24 -25.72
N LYS A 92 -13.47 -2.56 -25.51
CA LYS A 92 -14.41 -3.51 -26.14
C LYS A 92 -15.86 -3.29 -25.72
N PHE A 93 -16.10 -2.98 -24.45
CA PHE A 93 -17.46 -2.81 -23.92
C PHE A 93 -18.05 -1.41 -24.16
N ARG A 94 -17.25 -0.44 -24.64
CA ARG A 94 -17.66 0.98 -24.85
C ARG A 94 -18.34 1.62 -23.63
N ALA A 95 -18.14 1.04 -22.44
CA ALA A 95 -18.84 1.37 -21.21
C ALA A 95 -17.86 1.90 -20.14
N VAL A 96 -16.96 2.79 -20.55
CA VAL A 96 -15.84 3.30 -19.74
C VAL A 96 -16.28 3.77 -18.34
N LYS A 97 -17.43 4.46 -18.24
CA LYS A 97 -17.95 4.95 -16.95
C LYS A 97 -18.38 3.84 -16.01
N GLY A 98 -19.05 2.81 -16.52
CA GLY A 98 -19.51 1.69 -15.70
C GLY A 98 -18.33 0.87 -15.19
N ILE A 99 -17.37 0.61 -16.07
CA ILE A 99 -16.15 -0.13 -15.72
C ILE A 99 -15.30 0.66 -14.73
N LEU A 100 -15.18 1.98 -14.89
CA LEU A 100 -14.49 2.84 -13.93
C LEU A 100 -15.09 2.73 -12.53
N VAL A 101 -16.42 2.78 -12.40
CA VAL A 101 -17.10 2.63 -11.10
C VAL A 101 -16.84 1.25 -10.49
N GLN A 102 -16.91 0.18 -11.29
CA GLN A 102 -16.61 -1.18 -10.81
C GLN A 102 -15.16 -1.32 -10.32
N VAL A 103 -14.20 -0.76 -11.06
CA VAL A 103 -12.77 -0.77 -10.68
C VAL A 103 -12.54 -0.04 -9.35
N ILE A 104 -13.17 1.13 -9.14
CA ILE A 104 -13.03 1.89 -7.88
C ILE A 104 -13.60 1.11 -6.70
N ILE A 105 -14.77 0.49 -6.86
CA ILE A 105 -15.40 -0.32 -5.81
C ILE A 105 -14.51 -1.53 -5.45
N LEU A 106 -14.06 -2.27 -6.46
CA LEU A 106 -13.17 -3.41 -6.26
C LEU A 106 -11.83 -2.99 -5.64
N GLN A 107 -11.28 -1.84 -6.02
CA GLN A 107 -10.07 -1.28 -5.42
C GLN A 107 -10.27 -0.99 -3.93
N GLY A 108 -11.39 -0.37 -3.56
CA GLY A 108 -11.73 -0.11 -2.15
C GLY A 108 -11.85 -1.39 -1.34
N ILE A 109 -12.56 -2.39 -1.87
CA ILE A 109 -12.72 -3.71 -1.24
C ILE A 109 -11.35 -4.41 -1.09
N ALA A 110 -10.50 -4.38 -2.11
CA ALA A 110 -9.18 -5.00 -2.06
C ALA A 110 -8.27 -4.37 -1.00
N HIS A 111 -8.28 -3.04 -0.88
CA HIS A 111 -7.54 -2.35 0.19
C HIS A 111 -8.12 -2.67 1.56
N LEU A 112 -9.45 -2.66 1.72
CA LEU A 112 -10.09 -3.03 2.99
C LEU A 112 -9.71 -4.46 3.40
N ALA A 113 -9.81 -5.42 2.49
CA ALA A 113 -9.43 -6.81 2.71
C ALA A 113 -7.95 -6.95 3.10
N LEU A 114 -7.06 -6.17 2.48
CA LEU A 114 -5.63 -6.14 2.82
C LEU A 114 -5.41 -5.75 4.30
N PHE A 115 -6.21 -4.81 4.82
CA PHE A 115 -6.10 -4.37 6.22
C PHE A 115 -6.83 -5.28 7.22
N THR A 116 -7.92 -5.96 6.83
CA THR A 116 -8.75 -6.73 7.77
C THR A 116 -8.47 -8.23 7.79
N CYS A 117 -8.04 -8.83 6.68
CA CYS A 117 -7.98 -10.29 6.56
C CYS A 117 -6.67 -10.90 7.08
N ILE A 118 -5.62 -10.09 7.32
CA ILE A 118 -4.29 -10.60 7.63
C ILE A 118 -4.01 -10.43 9.13
N PRO A 119 -3.98 -11.53 9.91
CA PRO A 119 -3.64 -11.44 11.33
C PRO A 119 -2.16 -11.09 11.51
N ARG A 120 -1.84 -10.40 12.61
CA ARG A 120 -0.46 -10.01 12.96
C ARG A 120 0.40 -11.26 13.16
N ILE A 121 1.53 -11.35 12.44
CA ILE A 121 2.62 -12.26 12.76
C ILE A 121 3.43 -11.60 13.87
N GLU A 122 3.70 -12.32 14.97
CA GLU A 122 4.54 -11.79 16.04
C GLU A 122 5.92 -11.43 15.46
N SER A 123 6.30 -10.15 15.58
CA SER A 123 7.52 -9.59 14.97
C SER A 123 8.77 -10.36 15.40
N THR A 124 9.55 -10.80 14.39
CA THR A 124 10.81 -11.55 14.52
C THR A 124 12.02 -10.70 14.84
N ASP A 125 11.95 -9.38 14.62
CA ASP A 125 13.16 -8.55 14.58
C ASP A 125 13.46 -7.88 15.92
N VAL A 126 12.50 -7.94 16.87
CA VAL A 126 12.61 -7.29 18.17
C VAL A 126 12.89 -8.33 19.24
N TRP A 127 14.09 -8.26 19.80
CA TRP A 127 14.43 -8.96 21.03
C TRP A 127 13.62 -8.39 22.19
N ARG A 128 12.93 -9.25 22.93
CA ARG A 128 12.19 -8.88 24.13
C ARG A 128 12.71 -9.66 25.32
N PRO A 129 12.81 -9.04 26.51
CA PRO A 129 13.13 -9.78 27.72
C PRO A 129 12.09 -10.88 27.94
N LEU A 130 12.53 -12.06 28.37
CA LEU A 130 11.59 -13.10 28.77
C LEU A 130 10.79 -12.64 30.00
N PRO A 131 9.45 -12.81 30.01
CA PRO A 131 8.62 -12.44 31.16
C PRO A 131 8.90 -13.38 32.35
N GLU A 132 9.23 -12.86 33.54
CA GLU A 132 9.51 -13.61 34.78
C GLU A 132 8.31 -14.47 35.28
N PRO A 133 8.53 -15.53 36.10
CA PRO A 133 8.08 -16.90 35.82
C PRO A 133 6.71 -17.31 36.40
N ASP A 134 6.05 -18.21 35.68
CA ASP A 134 5.53 -19.48 36.22
C ASP A 134 5.57 -20.53 35.08
N MET A 135 6.58 -21.42 35.14
CA MET A 135 6.83 -22.53 34.20
C MET A 135 7.17 -22.14 32.74
N PHE A 136 8.47 -21.95 32.46
CA PHE A 136 8.96 -21.69 31.10
C PHE A 136 9.05 -22.95 30.25
N PHE A 137 8.16 -23.06 29.26
CA PHE A 137 8.37 -23.90 28.09
C PHE A 137 8.99 -23.06 26.97
N TYR A 138 10.20 -23.42 26.56
CA TYR A 138 10.87 -22.78 25.43
C TYR A 138 10.39 -23.41 24.12
N SER A 139 9.99 -22.57 23.17
CA SER A 139 9.63 -23.00 21.82
C SER A 139 10.86 -23.08 20.90
N ALA A 140 10.89 -24.09 20.03
CA ALA A 140 11.89 -24.26 18.98
C ALA A 140 11.77 -23.21 17.86
N ASP A 141 10.62 -22.54 17.74
CA ASP A 141 10.37 -21.51 16.71
C ASP A 141 10.93 -20.13 17.08
N ARG A 142 11.69 -20.04 18.17
CA ARG A 142 12.24 -18.80 18.71
C ARG A 142 13.75 -18.90 18.85
N GLU A 143 14.41 -17.76 18.64
CA GLU A 143 15.82 -17.60 18.96
C GLU A 143 15.95 -16.96 20.34
N TYR A 144 16.96 -17.41 21.08
CA TYR A 144 17.26 -16.93 22.42
C TYR A 144 18.68 -16.38 22.46
N ARG A 145 18.89 -15.30 23.21
CA ARG A 145 20.21 -14.78 23.51
C ARG A 145 20.26 -14.27 24.94
N LYS A 146 21.43 -14.34 25.53
CA LYS A 146 21.71 -13.70 26.81
C LYS A 146 22.55 -12.46 26.57
N ILE A 147 22.10 -11.33 27.11
CA ILE A 147 22.87 -10.10 27.15
C ILE A 147 23.36 -9.92 28.58
N CYS A 148 24.66 -9.84 28.75
CA CYS A 148 25.30 -9.53 30.01
C CYS A 148 26.01 -8.18 29.89
N ALA A 149 25.70 -7.23 30.77
CA ALA A 149 26.33 -5.91 30.79
C ALA A 149 26.60 -5.44 32.22
N LYS A 150 27.65 -4.63 32.39
CA LYS A 150 27.97 -3.93 33.64
C LYS A 150 28.48 -2.54 33.34
N ASN A 151 27.64 -1.50 33.48
CA ASN A 151 27.97 -0.06 33.48
C ASN A 151 29.08 0.43 32.49
N ILE A 152 29.34 -0.28 31.38
CA ILE A 152 30.41 -0.02 30.40
C ILE A 152 29.83 -0.23 28.99
N SER A 153 30.41 0.47 28.03
CA SER A 153 30.04 0.60 26.61
C SER A 153 30.00 -0.69 25.77
N GLU A 154 30.46 -1.83 26.27
CA GLU A 154 30.43 -3.12 25.55
C GLU A 154 29.61 -4.17 26.30
N SER A 155 28.50 -4.59 25.70
CA SER A 155 27.66 -5.69 26.18
C SER A 155 28.16 -7.03 25.63
N LEU A 156 28.28 -8.03 26.48
CA LEU A 156 28.57 -9.40 26.04
C LEU A 156 27.26 -10.07 25.60
N ILE A 157 27.20 -10.48 24.33
CA ILE A 157 26.04 -11.16 23.75
C ILE A 157 26.42 -12.60 23.45
N CYS A 158 25.65 -13.54 23.99
CA CYS A 158 25.84 -14.96 23.78
C CYS A 158 24.56 -15.60 23.21
N PRO A 159 24.64 -16.34 22.09
CA PRO A 159 23.49 -17.08 21.58
C PRO A 159 23.16 -18.26 22.49
N GLU A 160 21.88 -18.45 22.80
CA GLU A 160 21.40 -19.59 23.58
C GLU A 160 20.56 -20.50 22.67
N THR A 161 20.90 -21.79 22.59
CA THR A 161 20.13 -22.78 21.82
C THR A 161 19.26 -23.63 22.74
N LEU A 162 18.13 -24.08 22.20
CA LEU A 162 17.23 -25.00 22.89
C LEU A 162 17.92 -26.35 23.07
N VAL A 163 18.16 -26.74 24.32
CA VAL A 163 18.66 -28.09 24.65
C VAL A 163 17.46 -29.02 24.76
N ASN A 164 16.52 -28.66 25.65
CA ASN A 164 15.26 -29.35 25.87
C ASN A 164 14.14 -28.30 25.95
N GLY A 165 12.87 -28.70 25.89
CA GLY A 165 11.72 -27.78 26.01
C GLY A 165 11.68 -26.95 27.32
N THR A 166 12.55 -27.23 28.29
CA THR A 166 12.67 -26.57 29.59
C THR A 166 14.07 -25.99 29.87
N SER A 167 15.05 -26.12 28.96
CA SER A 167 16.41 -25.62 29.19
C SER A 167 17.09 -25.11 27.92
N LEU A 168 17.84 -24.01 28.10
CA LEU A 168 18.68 -23.37 27.09
C LEU A 168 20.17 -23.66 27.38
N THR A 169 21.03 -23.59 26.36
CA THR A 169 22.49 -23.76 26.54
C THR A 169 23.07 -22.64 27.40
N ALA A 170 23.93 -23.00 28.35
CA ALA A 170 24.59 -22.03 29.20
C ALA A 170 25.63 -21.20 28.44
N CYS A 171 25.66 -19.89 28.71
CA CYS A 171 26.74 -19.02 28.27
C CYS A 171 28.04 -19.37 29.02
N ASN A 172 29.14 -19.50 28.29
CA ASN A 172 30.44 -19.90 28.82
C ASN A 172 31.14 -18.71 29.52
N LEU A 173 30.56 -18.28 30.64
CA LEU A 173 31.06 -17.18 31.48
C LEU A 173 31.98 -17.75 32.57
N THR A 174 33.10 -17.08 32.85
CA THR A 174 33.87 -17.36 34.06
C THR A 174 33.05 -16.98 35.30
N GLU A 175 33.29 -17.63 36.45
CA GLU A 175 32.53 -17.36 37.68
C GLU A 175 32.60 -15.89 38.11
N GLU A 176 33.78 -15.29 37.95
CA GLU A 176 34.02 -13.87 38.23
C GLU A 176 33.17 -12.94 37.36
N MET A 177 32.97 -13.28 36.08
CA MET A 177 32.09 -12.53 35.17
C MET A 177 30.60 -12.68 35.56
N ARG A 178 30.20 -13.85 36.07
CA ARG A 178 28.80 -14.13 36.40
C ARG A 178 28.29 -13.32 37.59
N GLU A 179 29.13 -13.06 38.59
CA GLU A 179 28.75 -12.22 39.75
C GLU A 179 28.76 -10.72 39.42
N VAL A 180 29.54 -10.35 38.42
CA VAL A 180 29.87 -8.97 38.11
C VAL A 180 28.96 -8.37 37.03
N LEU A 181 28.46 -9.17 36.10
CA LEU A 181 27.57 -8.73 35.02
C LEU A 181 26.09 -8.99 35.35
N GLN A 182 25.23 -8.01 35.03
CA GLN A 182 23.79 -8.20 35.02
C GLN A 182 23.39 -8.86 33.69
N CYS A 183 22.83 -10.06 33.76
CA CYS A 183 22.45 -10.82 32.59
C CYS A 183 20.93 -10.92 32.44
N VAL A 184 20.42 -10.59 31.25
CA VAL A 184 19.01 -10.74 30.87
C VAL A 184 18.92 -11.66 29.66
N THR A 185 18.03 -12.65 29.72
CA THR A 185 17.71 -13.45 28.54
C THR A 185 16.62 -12.75 27.73
N GLU A 186 16.89 -12.60 26.44
CA GLU A 186 15.95 -12.08 25.48
C GLU A 186 15.57 -13.18 24.48
N THR A 187 14.34 -13.10 23.99
CA THR A 187 13.82 -13.97 22.93
C THR A 187 13.36 -13.12 21.75
N ARG A 188 13.49 -13.67 20.55
CA ARG A 188 12.83 -13.18 19.35
C ARG A 188 12.23 -14.34 18.57
N ALA A 189 11.19 -14.10 17.78
CA ALA A 189 10.72 -15.12 16.85
C ALA A 189 11.79 -15.38 15.79
N ALA A 190 12.06 -16.64 15.47
CA ALA A 190 13.02 -17.01 14.41
C ALA A 190 12.53 -16.46 13.06
N ALA A 191 13.44 -16.18 12.12
CA ALA A 191 13.13 -15.61 10.81
C ALA A 191 11.90 -16.29 10.20
N VAL A 192 10.79 -15.55 10.05
CA VAL A 192 9.51 -16.14 9.63
C VAL A 192 9.77 -16.80 8.28
N PRO A 193 9.58 -18.11 8.20
CA PRO A 193 9.82 -18.74 6.95
C PRO A 193 8.82 -18.29 5.88
N LEU A 194 9.31 -18.19 4.65
CA LEU A 194 8.59 -17.85 3.40
C LEU A 194 7.30 -18.69 3.14
N TYR A 195 7.04 -19.72 3.96
CA TYR A 195 5.87 -20.59 3.89
C TYR A 195 4.66 -20.11 4.70
N ALA A 196 4.73 -18.97 5.39
CA ALA A 196 3.57 -18.32 5.97
C ALA A 196 2.55 -17.93 4.88
N TRP A 197 1.39 -18.60 4.85
CA TRP A 197 0.28 -18.30 3.92
C TRP A 197 -0.13 -16.82 3.95
N GLN A 198 0.11 -16.15 5.07
CA GLN A 198 -0.12 -14.73 5.29
C GLN A 198 0.65 -13.86 4.28
N PHE A 199 1.90 -14.22 3.94
CA PHE A 199 2.68 -13.50 2.94
C PHE A 199 2.07 -13.65 1.54
N TRP A 200 1.64 -14.85 1.18
CA TRP A 200 1.04 -15.11 -0.13
C TRP A 200 -0.31 -14.42 -0.30
N ILE A 201 -1.13 -14.38 0.76
CA ILE A 201 -2.37 -13.60 0.77
C ILE A 201 -2.07 -12.10 0.69
N PHE A 202 -1.10 -11.60 1.47
CA PHE A 202 -0.64 -10.21 1.37
C PHE A 202 -0.20 -9.87 -0.06
N LEU A 203 0.62 -10.72 -0.68
CA LEU A 203 1.13 -10.54 -2.04
C LEU A 203 -0.02 -10.52 -3.06
N ALA A 204 -0.95 -11.48 -2.99
CA ALA A 204 -2.09 -11.55 -3.89
C ALA A 204 -2.99 -10.31 -3.78
N LEU A 205 -3.36 -9.93 -2.55
CA LEU A 205 -4.16 -8.73 -2.31
C LEU A 205 -3.42 -7.46 -2.75
N ARG A 206 -2.11 -7.37 -2.53
CA ARG A 206 -1.28 -6.24 -2.96
C ARG A 206 -1.24 -6.10 -4.47
N VAL A 207 -1.07 -7.21 -5.20
CA VAL A 207 -1.07 -7.25 -6.67
C VAL A 207 -2.43 -6.83 -7.22
N VAL A 208 -3.52 -7.36 -6.68
CA VAL A 208 -4.89 -6.99 -7.09
C VAL A 208 -5.16 -5.51 -6.82
N ALA A 209 -4.88 -5.04 -5.60
CA ALA A 209 -5.10 -3.65 -5.21
C ALA A 209 -4.27 -2.66 -6.05
N GLY A 210 -3.00 -2.97 -6.29
CA GLY A 210 -2.11 -2.16 -7.14
C GLY A 210 -2.51 -2.16 -8.62
N GLY A 211 -2.89 -3.34 -9.15
CA GLY A 211 -3.37 -3.47 -10.52
C GLY A 211 -4.69 -2.72 -10.75
N LEU A 212 -5.63 -2.79 -9.82
CA LEU A 212 -6.88 -2.04 -9.90
C LEU A 212 -6.63 -0.52 -9.82
N ALA A 213 -5.71 -0.08 -8.96
CA ALA A 213 -5.32 1.33 -8.88
C ALA A 213 -4.70 1.84 -10.20
N SER A 214 -3.79 1.07 -10.82
CA SER A 214 -3.14 1.46 -12.07
C SER A 214 -4.13 1.55 -13.23
N VAL A 215 -5.09 0.62 -13.29
CA VAL A 215 -6.19 0.60 -14.25
C VAL A 215 -7.13 1.76 -13.99
N GLY A 216 -7.48 2.02 -12.73
CA GLY A 216 -8.32 3.14 -12.32
C GLY A 216 -7.78 4.49 -12.77
N CYS A 217 -6.48 4.75 -12.60
CA CYS A 217 -5.83 5.96 -13.11
C CYS A 217 -5.95 6.06 -14.64
N SER A 218 -5.69 4.96 -15.35
CA SER A 218 -5.72 4.92 -16.81
C SER A 218 -7.12 5.14 -17.39
N LEU A 219 -8.13 4.51 -16.79
CA LEU A 219 -9.53 4.70 -17.18
C LEU A 219 -10.02 6.10 -16.84
N THR A 220 -9.52 6.69 -15.74
CA THR A 220 -9.82 8.07 -15.38
C THR A 220 -9.22 9.04 -16.39
N ASP A 221 -8.00 8.79 -16.87
CA ASP A 221 -7.38 9.57 -17.95
C ASP A 221 -8.22 9.47 -19.24
N THR A 222 -8.59 8.25 -19.65
CA THR A 222 -9.44 8.03 -20.83
C THR A 222 -10.81 8.70 -20.69
N ALA A 223 -11.44 8.62 -19.52
CA ALA A 223 -12.70 9.28 -19.23
C ALA A 223 -12.57 10.81 -19.29
N THR A 224 -11.43 11.35 -18.82
CA THR A 224 -11.11 12.78 -18.91
C THR A 224 -10.96 13.20 -20.37
N PHE A 225 -10.13 12.51 -21.15
CA PHE A 225 -9.97 12.77 -22.57
C PHE A 225 -11.29 12.72 -23.35
N ALA A 226 -12.15 11.75 -23.05
CA ALA A 226 -13.46 11.63 -23.67
C ALA A 226 -14.41 12.80 -23.32
N MET A 227 -14.23 13.43 -22.15
CA MET A 227 -15.03 14.57 -21.72
C MET A 227 -14.61 15.90 -22.35
N LEU A 228 -13.36 16.04 -22.77
CA LEU A 228 -12.86 17.27 -23.43
C LEU A 228 -13.32 17.38 -24.90
N GLY A 229 -13.69 16.28 -25.55
CA GLY A 229 -14.24 16.29 -26.90
C GLY A 229 -13.24 16.82 -27.94
N GLU A 230 -13.59 17.92 -28.62
CA GLU A 230 -12.72 18.58 -29.61
C GLU A 230 -11.52 19.29 -28.97
N HIS A 231 -11.64 19.74 -27.72
CA HIS A 231 -10.64 20.58 -27.05
C HIS A 231 -9.59 19.77 -26.27
N LYS A 232 -8.97 18.77 -26.89
CA LYS A 232 -8.00 17.88 -26.22
C LYS A 232 -6.74 18.60 -25.76
N GLU A 233 -6.40 19.73 -26.37
CA GLU A 233 -5.29 20.61 -26.01
C GLU A 233 -5.38 21.13 -24.57
N LEU A 234 -6.60 21.23 -24.02
CA LEU A 234 -6.82 21.69 -22.65
C LEU A 234 -6.57 20.60 -21.59
N TYR A 235 -6.18 19.38 -21.99
CA TYR A 235 -5.95 18.26 -21.06
C TYR A 235 -4.94 18.60 -19.96
N GLY A 236 -3.83 19.26 -20.32
CA GLY A 236 -2.82 19.69 -19.35
C GLY A 236 -3.37 20.64 -18.29
N ARG A 237 -4.26 21.56 -18.68
CA ARG A 237 -4.93 22.49 -17.75
C ARG A 237 -5.92 21.77 -16.82
N GLN A 238 -6.47 20.63 -17.22
CA GLN A 238 -7.36 19.86 -16.33
C GLN A 238 -6.60 19.14 -15.20
N ARG A 239 -5.37 18.65 -15.47
CA ARG A 239 -4.51 18.02 -14.46
C ARG A 239 -3.90 19.01 -13.47
N LEU A 240 -3.59 20.25 -13.89
CA LEU A 240 -3.01 21.29 -13.02
C LEU A 240 -3.82 21.57 -11.74
N TRP A 241 -5.13 21.35 -11.77
CA TRP A 241 -6.04 21.56 -10.64
C TRP A 241 -6.60 20.25 -10.05
N GLY A 242 -6.07 19.11 -10.48
CA GLY A 242 -6.54 17.77 -10.08
C GLY A 242 -5.44 16.83 -9.59
N THR A 243 -4.19 17.29 -9.56
CA THR A 243 -3.05 16.58 -8.93
C THR A 243 -2.68 17.35 -7.67
#